data_AF-A0A2I8DJD6-F1
#
_entry.id   AF-A0A2I8DJD6-F1
#
_cell.length_a   1.000
_cell.length_b   1.000
_cell.length_c   1.000
_cell.angle_alpha   90.00
_cell.angle_beta   90.00
_cell.angle_gamma   90.00
#
_symmetry.space_group_name_H-M   'P 1'
#
loop_
_entity.id
_entity.type
_entity.pdbx_description
1 polymer ?
#
loop_
_entity_poly.entity_id
_entity_poly.type
_entity_poly.pdbx_seq_one_letter_code
_entity_poly.pdbx_strand_id
1 'polypeptide(L)'
;MTLAAVALAIWAAAYAWLFSQEDYAPKPGTLAYYVGMSSLVRHAPVANAAGAPDYFGSVGDGDKAPRSEVSYAVSPGSVDDAYASLDAYLQSRGFQPRPAEAAGMVAAALADGEELVRHAEYQSGSGELVVLAVSRTADPADGYRITLTHWD
;
A
#
# COMPACT_ATOMS: atom_id res chain seq x y z
N MET A 1 -0.29 0.66 -42.55
CA MET A 1 0.26 0.73 -41.18
C MET A 1 1.05 -0.54 -40.93
N THR A 2 2.33 -0.40 -40.58
CA THR A 2 3.18 -1.54 -40.22
C THR A 2 2.87 -1.99 -38.78
N LEU A 3 3.10 -3.27 -38.47
CA LEU A 3 2.95 -3.83 -37.12
C LEU A 3 3.71 -3.01 -36.06
N ALA A 4 4.87 -2.45 -36.43
CA ALA A 4 5.67 -1.59 -35.57
C ALA A 4 4.96 -0.28 -35.18
N ALA A 5 4.21 0.34 -36.09
CA ALA A 5 3.46 1.57 -35.81
C ALA A 5 2.26 1.32 -34.87
N VAL A 6 1.63 0.15 -35.01
CA VAL A 6 0.54 -0.28 -34.11
C VAL A 6 1.09 -0.57 -32.71
N ALA A 7 2.22 -1.26 -32.61
CA ALA A 7 2.86 -1.54 -31.32
C ALA A 7 3.26 -0.26 -30.58
N LEU A 8 3.84 0.72 -31.28
CA LEU A 8 4.20 2.03 -30.71
C LEU A 8 2.96 2.80 -30.23
N ALA A 9 1.87 2.78 -30.99
CA ALA A 9 0.62 3.43 -30.59
C ALA A 9 -0.02 2.75 -29.36
N ILE A 10 0.04 1.41 -29.27
CA ILE A 10 -0.43 0.66 -28.10
C ILE A 10 0.42 1.00 -26.87
N TRP A 11 1.75 1.05 -27.01
CA TRP A 11 2.63 1.45 -25.92
C TRP A 11 2.39 2.88 -25.47
N ALA A 12 2.25 3.83 -26.40
CA ALA A 12 1.95 5.22 -26.08
C ALA A 12 0.60 5.37 -25.37
N ALA A 13 -0.43 4.64 -25.82
CA ALA A 13 -1.73 4.63 -25.16
C ALA A 13 -1.68 3.98 -23.76
N ALA A 14 -0.91 2.91 -23.58
CA ALA A 14 -0.71 2.28 -22.28
C ALA A 14 0.02 3.21 -21.30
N TYR A 15 1.06 3.91 -21.76
CA TYR A 15 1.76 4.93 -20.97
C TYR A 15 0.84 6.11 -20.62
N ALA A 16 0.12 6.67 -21.60
CA ALA A 16 -0.81 7.76 -21.36
C ALA A 16 -1.94 7.37 -20.39
N TRP A 17 -2.43 6.14 -20.47
CA TRP A 17 -3.39 5.60 -19.53
C TRP A 17 -2.80 5.45 -18.11
N LEU A 18 -1.55 4.99 -17.99
CA LEU A 18 -0.86 4.88 -16.71
C LEU A 18 -0.67 6.26 -16.05
N PHE A 19 -0.25 7.27 -16.82
CA PHE A 19 -0.09 8.65 -16.33
C PHE A 19 -1.42 9.35 -16.03
N SER A 20 -2.55 8.88 -16.56
CA SER A 20 -3.87 9.43 -16.20
C SER A 20 -4.36 8.98 -14.82
N GLN A 21 -3.66 8.04 -14.17
CA GLN A 21 -4.05 7.45 -12.89
C GLN A 21 -3.12 7.98 -11.77
N GLU A 22 -3.14 9.29 -11.52
CA GLU A 22 -2.34 9.90 -10.43
C GLU A 22 -2.58 9.18 -9.10
N ASP A 23 -3.86 8.93 -8.80
CA ASP A 23 -4.33 8.11 -7.68
C ASP A 23 -5.39 7.13 -8.19
N TYR A 24 -5.30 5.87 -7.76
CA TYR A 24 -6.22 4.84 -8.20
C TYR A 24 -6.49 3.80 -7.10
N ALA A 25 -7.67 3.19 -7.15
CA ALA A 25 -8.11 2.14 -6.23
C ALA A 25 -8.26 0.81 -7.00
N PRO A 26 -7.17 0.07 -7.23
CA PRO A 26 -7.20 -1.10 -8.08
C PRO A 26 -7.95 -2.25 -7.41
N LYS A 27 -8.72 -3.01 -8.20
CA LYS A 27 -9.44 -4.20 -7.69
C LYS A 27 -8.70 -5.48 -8.09
N PRO A 28 -8.65 -6.51 -7.22
CA PRO A 28 -8.13 -7.82 -7.59
C PRO A 28 -8.73 -8.33 -8.90
N GLY A 29 -7.89 -8.83 -9.80
CA GLY A 29 -8.30 -9.27 -11.14
C GLY A 29 -8.25 -8.20 -12.23
N THR A 30 -8.02 -6.94 -11.90
CA THR A 30 -7.87 -5.86 -12.91
C THR A 30 -6.43 -5.71 -13.40
N LEU A 31 -6.25 -5.13 -14.59
CA LEU A 31 -4.90 -4.83 -15.10
C LEU A 31 -4.16 -3.84 -14.20
N ALA A 32 -4.85 -2.80 -13.71
CA ALA A 32 -4.29 -1.83 -12.78
C ALA A 32 -3.74 -2.50 -11.51
N TYR A 33 -4.41 -3.54 -11.01
CA TYR A 33 -3.92 -4.33 -9.88
C TYR A 33 -2.61 -5.06 -10.21
N TYR A 34 -2.52 -5.75 -11.35
CA TYR A 34 -1.33 -6.55 -11.68
C TYR A 34 -0.13 -5.76 -12.21
N VAL A 35 -0.36 -4.56 -12.76
CA VAL A 35 0.72 -3.75 -13.34
C VAL A 35 1.06 -2.57 -12.43
N GLY A 36 0.07 -1.95 -11.80
CA GLY A 36 0.28 -0.75 -10.98
C GLY A 36 0.72 -1.04 -9.55
N MET A 37 0.24 -2.15 -8.95
CA MET A 37 0.56 -2.44 -7.55
C MET A 37 1.86 -3.20 -7.38
N SER A 38 2.69 -2.77 -6.43
CA SER A 38 3.85 -3.52 -5.96
C SER A 38 3.48 -4.95 -5.60
N SER A 39 4.31 -5.90 -6.03
CA SER A 39 4.12 -7.31 -5.73
C SER A 39 4.15 -7.60 -4.22
N LEU A 40 4.89 -6.79 -3.46
CA LEU A 40 4.95 -6.87 -2.00
C LEU A 40 3.55 -6.64 -1.40
N VAL A 41 2.86 -5.61 -1.88
CA VAL A 41 1.54 -5.18 -1.42
C VAL A 41 0.45 -6.17 -1.83
N ARG A 42 0.49 -6.67 -3.08
CA ARG A 42 -0.49 -7.64 -3.57
C ARG A 42 -0.53 -8.96 -2.79
N HIS A 43 0.61 -9.34 -2.22
CA HIS A 43 0.77 -10.61 -1.52
C HIS A 43 0.90 -10.47 -0.01
N ALA A 44 0.64 -9.27 0.53
CA ALA A 44 0.66 -9.05 1.97
C ALA A 44 -0.41 -9.93 2.64
N PRO A 45 -0.01 -10.85 3.54
CA PRO A 45 -0.96 -11.64 4.30
C PRO A 45 -1.32 -10.88 5.58
N VAL A 46 -2.61 -10.81 5.92
CA VAL A 46 -3.04 -10.36 7.25
C VAL A 46 -3.81 -11.47 7.94
N ALA A 47 -3.48 -11.74 9.20
CA ALA A 47 -4.27 -12.63 10.04
C ALA A 47 -5.58 -11.93 10.47
N ASN A 48 -6.67 -12.69 10.53
CA ASN A 48 -7.93 -12.27 11.14
C ASN A 48 -8.53 -10.96 10.59
N ALA A 49 -8.41 -10.72 9.27
CA ALA A 49 -9.05 -9.59 8.61
C ALA A 49 -10.58 -9.66 8.78
N ALA A 50 -11.22 -8.53 9.07
CA ALA A 50 -12.67 -8.39 9.18
C ALA A 50 -13.37 -8.13 7.83
N GLY A 51 -12.65 -8.27 6.71
CA GLY A 51 -13.17 -7.99 5.37
C GLY A 51 -12.17 -8.23 4.25
N ALA A 52 -12.55 -7.79 3.04
CA ALA A 52 -11.64 -7.79 1.90
C ALA A 52 -10.57 -6.68 2.05
N PRO A 53 -9.37 -6.88 1.47
CA PRO A 53 -8.36 -5.83 1.40
C PRO A 53 -8.81 -4.67 0.50
N ASP A 54 -8.56 -3.46 0.97
CA ASP A 54 -8.67 -2.23 0.19
C ASP A 54 -7.29 -1.87 -0.36
N TYR A 55 -7.20 -1.67 -1.67
CA TYR A 55 -5.95 -1.31 -2.33
C TYR A 55 -5.99 0.12 -2.83
N PHE A 56 -4.85 0.79 -2.73
CA PHE A 56 -4.64 2.12 -3.28
C PHE A 56 -3.26 2.18 -3.93
N GLY A 57 -3.16 2.89 -5.04
CA GLY A 57 -1.89 3.13 -5.72
C GLY A 57 -1.80 4.57 -6.18
N SER A 58 -0.58 5.07 -6.27
CA SER A 58 -0.27 6.37 -6.86
C SER A 58 0.99 6.26 -7.72
N VAL A 59 0.94 6.85 -8.91
CA VAL A 59 2.12 6.91 -9.81
C VAL A 59 3.03 8.10 -9.50
N GLY A 60 2.66 8.92 -8.51
CA GLY A 60 3.36 10.16 -8.17
C GLY A 60 3.13 11.29 -9.18
N ASP A 61 3.36 12.52 -8.75
CA ASP A 61 3.21 13.75 -9.56
C ASP A 61 4.48 14.62 -9.55
N GLY A 62 5.62 14.04 -9.18
CA GLY A 62 6.92 14.70 -9.05
C GLY A 62 7.29 14.93 -7.60
N ASP A 63 6.49 15.72 -6.88
CA ASP A 63 6.71 15.98 -5.44
C ASP A 63 6.18 14.83 -4.57
N LYS A 64 5.16 14.10 -5.06
CA LYS A 64 4.66 12.87 -4.45
C LYS A 64 5.37 11.65 -5.05
N ALA A 65 6.07 10.88 -4.21
CA ALA A 65 6.67 9.62 -4.63
C ALA A 65 5.59 8.57 -5.01
N PRO A 66 5.85 7.71 -6.01
CA PRO A 66 4.99 6.57 -6.29
C PRO A 66 4.82 5.69 -5.05
N ARG A 67 3.62 5.17 -4.85
CA ARG A 67 3.35 4.26 -3.73
C ARG A 67 2.27 3.26 -4.03
N SER A 68 2.36 2.13 -3.36
CA SER A 68 1.35 1.07 -3.34
C SER A 68 0.93 0.81 -1.91
N GLU A 69 -0.37 0.68 -1.68
CA GLU A 69 -0.96 0.50 -0.35
C GLU A 69 -1.97 -0.64 -0.34
N VAL A 70 -1.99 -1.37 0.77
CA VAL A 70 -3.09 -2.27 1.12
C VAL A 70 -3.52 -2.01 2.55
N SER A 71 -4.83 -1.94 2.76
CA SER A 71 -5.45 -1.74 4.05
C SER A 71 -6.41 -2.88 4.37
N TYR A 72 -6.46 -3.27 5.64
CA TYR A 72 -7.37 -4.27 6.14
C TYR A 72 -8.11 -3.74 7.36
N ALA A 73 -9.42 -3.98 7.41
CA ALA A 73 -10.20 -3.81 8.63
C ALA A 73 -9.86 -4.95 9.61
N VAL A 74 -9.63 -4.63 10.87
CA VAL A 74 -9.23 -5.57 11.93
C VAL A 74 -10.01 -5.27 13.19
N SER A 75 -10.59 -6.30 13.80
CA SER A 75 -11.28 -6.16 15.08
C SER A 75 -10.30 -5.86 16.21
N PRO A 76 -10.71 -5.15 17.28
CA PRO A 76 -9.84 -4.78 18.40
C PRO A 76 -9.02 -5.93 19.01
N GLY A 77 -9.60 -7.13 19.11
CA GLY A 77 -8.92 -8.31 19.67
C GLY A 77 -7.90 -8.98 18.74
N SER A 78 -7.81 -8.56 17.48
CA SER A 78 -6.98 -9.20 16.44
C SER A 78 -5.83 -8.31 15.96
N VAL A 79 -5.70 -7.09 16.50
CA VAL A 79 -4.72 -6.09 16.01
C VAL A 79 -3.28 -6.60 16.12
N ASP A 80 -2.92 -7.22 17.25
CA ASP A 80 -1.55 -7.70 17.47
C ASP A 80 -1.20 -8.88 16.56
N ASP A 81 -2.14 -9.81 16.33
CA ASP A 81 -1.96 -10.93 15.41
C ASP A 81 -1.83 -10.45 13.96
N ALA A 82 -2.69 -9.50 13.56
CA ALA A 82 -2.63 -8.88 12.25
C ALA A 82 -1.28 -8.17 12.03
N TYR A 83 -0.85 -7.38 13.02
CA TYR A 83 0.45 -6.70 12.96
C TYR A 83 1.61 -7.68 12.89
N ALA A 84 1.64 -8.70 13.75
CA ALA A 84 2.69 -9.71 13.76
C ALA A 84 2.77 -10.49 12.44
N SER A 85 1.63 -10.76 11.80
CA SER A 85 1.61 -11.44 10.50
C SER A 85 2.26 -10.62 9.38
N LEU A 86 2.01 -9.30 9.34
CA LEU A 86 2.61 -8.40 8.36
C LEU A 86 4.08 -8.09 8.67
N ASP A 87 4.45 -7.94 9.94
CA ASP A 87 5.84 -7.82 10.37
C ASP A 87 6.67 -9.05 9.96
N ALA A 88 6.20 -10.26 10.27
CA ALA A 88 6.85 -11.50 9.86
C ALA A 88 6.95 -11.63 8.34
N TYR A 89 5.90 -11.23 7.62
CA TYR A 89 5.92 -11.19 6.16
C TYR A 89 7.03 -10.27 5.63
N LEU A 90 7.14 -9.05 6.14
CA LEU A 90 8.18 -8.09 5.72
C LEU A 90 9.59 -8.60 5.99
N GLN A 91 9.82 -9.15 7.17
CA GLN A 91 11.11 -9.76 7.51
C GLN A 91 11.45 -10.92 6.57
N SER A 92 10.47 -11.78 6.22
CA SER A 92 10.66 -12.87 5.25
C SER A 92 10.99 -12.38 3.83
N ARG A 93 10.61 -11.14 3.51
CA ARG A 93 10.89 -10.46 2.24
C ARG A 93 12.20 -9.67 2.24
N GLY A 94 12.97 -9.73 3.33
CA GLY A 94 14.27 -9.07 3.45
C GLY A 94 14.20 -7.61 3.88
N PHE A 95 13.03 -7.14 4.33
CA PHE A 95 12.87 -5.82 4.92
C PHE A 95 13.28 -5.87 6.40
N GLN A 96 14.11 -4.92 6.82
CA GLN A 96 14.59 -4.81 8.20
C GLN A 96 13.98 -3.58 8.88
N PRO A 97 13.60 -3.67 10.17
CA PRO A 97 13.13 -2.52 10.92
C PRO A 97 14.18 -1.39 10.92
N ARG A 98 13.71 -0.15 10.76
CA ARG A 98 14.52 1.06 10.87
C ARG A 98 13.89 2.05 11.86
N PRO A 99 14.64 3.07 12.33
CA PRO A 99 14.05 4.17 13.09
C PRO A 99 12.89 4.80 12.31
N ALA A 100 11.78 5.02 13.01
CA ALA A 100 10.61 5.65 12.43
C ALA A 100 10.78 7.17 12.35
N GLU A 101 10.78 7.72 11.14
CA GLU A 101 11.00 9.13 10.82
C GLU A 101 9.78 9.74 10.09
N ALA A 102 8.94 8.91 9.48
CA ALA A 102 7.76 9.23 8.70
C ALA A 102 6.47 9.35 9.53
N ALA A 103 6.53 9.28 10.87
CA ALA A 103 5.36 9.36 11.74
C ALA A 103 4.40 10.51 11.38
N GLY A 104 4.95 11.69 11.09
CA GLY A 104 4.18 12.87 10.69
C GLY A 104 3.53 12.74 9.32
N MET A 105 4.19 12.10 8.35
CA MET A 105 3.62 11.84 7.02
C MET A 105 2.52 10.78 7.08
N VAL A 106 2.72 9.74 7.89
CA VAL A 106 1.72 8.68 8.11
C VAL A 106 0.48 9.26 8.77
N ALA A 107 0.65 10.09 9.80
CA ALA A 107 -0.47 10.76 10.46
C ALA A 107 -1.22 11.71 9.51
N ALA A 108 -0.51 12.42 8.62
CA ALA A 108 -1.13 13.30 7.62
C ALA A 108 -1.89 12.55 6.51
N ALA A 109 -1.58 11.28 6.29
CA ALA A 109 -2.25 10.43 5.30
C ALA A 109 -3.49 9.71 5.84
N LEU A 110 -3.76 9.81 7.15
CA LEU A 110 -4.96 9.24 7.76
C LEU A 110 -6.22 9.97 7.32
N ALA A 111 -7.33 9.25 7.25
CA ALA A 111 -8.64 9.86 6.99
C ALA A 111 -9.08 10.72 8.18
N ASP A 112 -9.91 11.74 7.93
CA ASP A 112 -10.46 12.61 8.97
C ASP A 112 -11.11 11.78 10.09
N GLY A 113 -10.64 12.00 11.33
CA GLY A 113 -11.13 11.31 12.52
C GLY A 113 -10.43 9.99 12.84
N GLU A 114 -9.52 9.50 12.00
CA GLU A 114 -8.65 8.37 12.35
C GLU A 114 -7.50 8.81 13.27
N GLU A 115 -7.11 7.92 14.17
CA GLU A 115 -6.02 8.14 15.12
C GLU A 115 -4.89 7.14 14.86
N LEU A 116 -3.65 7.61 14.67
CA LEU A 116 -2.50 6.72 14.55
C LEU A 116 -2.19 6.08 15.91
N VAL A 117 -2.31 4.75 15.98
CA VAL A 117 -2.10 3.98 17.22
C VAL A 117 -0.70 3.38 17.28
N ARG A 118 -0.23 2.86 16.14
CA ARG A 118 1.07 2.22 16.02
C ARG A 118 1.61 2.41 14.61
N HIS A 119 2.92 2.56 14.47
CA HIS A 119 3.56 2.42 13.17
C HIS A 119 4.98 1.87 13.33
N ALA A 120 5.49 1.27 12.26
CA ALA A 120 6.90 0.93 12.11
C ALA A 120 7.33 1.10 10.66
N GLU A 121 8.62 1.32 10.48
CA GLU A 121 9.26 1.48 9.18
C GLU A 121 10.24 0.36 8.95
N TYR A 122 10.30 -0.07 7.70
CA TYR A 122 11.21 -1.12 7.26
C TYR A 122 11.88 -0.70 5.98
N GLN A 123 13.14 -1.10 5.82
CA GLN A 123 13.90 -0.83 4.61
C GLN A 123 14.48 -2.13 4.03
N SER A 124 14.43 -2.27 2.71
CA SER A 124 15.11 -3.36 2.01
C SER A 124 16.59 -3.02 1.78
N GLY A 125 17.39 -4.03 1.41
CA GLY A 125 18.80 -3.82 1.06
C GLY A 125 19.03 -2.94 -0.19
N SER A 126 18.01 -2.77 -1.04
CA SER A 126 18.02 -1.87 -2.20
C SER A 126 17.57 -0.44 -1.86
N GLY A 127 17.13 -0.19 -0.63
CA GLY A 127 16.71 1.12 -0.16
C GLY A 127 15.21 1.39 -0.21
N GLU A 128 14.40 0.44 -0.68
CA GLU A 128 12.93 0.55 -0.72
C GLU A 128 12.36 0.70 0.69
N LEU A 129 11.34 1.54 0.84
CA LEU A 129 10.74 1.85 2.13
C LEU A 129 9.36 1.21 2.25
N VAL A 130 9.10 0.60 3.39
CA VAL A 130 7.76 0.13 3.80
C VAL A 130 7.39 0.75 5.12
N VAL A 131 6.14 1.18 5.23
CA VAL A 131 5.51 1.55 6.51
C VAL A 131 4.38 0.58 6.78
N LEU A 132 4.36 0.06 8.01
CA LEU A 132 3.24 -0.67 8.58
C LEU A 132 2.59 0.20 9.64
N ALA A 133 1.36 0.64 9.42
CA ALA A 133 0.61 1.53 10.30
C ALA A 133 -0.67 0.85 10.80
N VAL A 134 -1.04 1.13 12.04
CA VAL A 134 -2.33 0.79 12.64
C VAL A 134 -3.00 2.09 13.04
N SER A 135 -4.17 2.37 12.48
CA SER A 135 -5.04 3.46 12.90
C SER A 135 -6.31 2.92 13.56
N ARG A 136 -6.84 3.67 14.51
CA ARG A 136 -8.21 3.51 14.98
C ARG A 136 -9.13 4.25 14.02
N THR A 137 -10.21 3.60 13.60
CA THR A 137 -11.21 4.21 12.70
C THR A 137 -11.97 5.32 13.41
N ALA A 138 -12.55 6.26 12.63
CA ALA A 138 -13.32 7.37 13.18
C ALA A 138 -14.54 6.93 14.01
N ASP A 139 -15.19 5.83 13.61
CA ASP A 139 -16.11 5.09 14.47
C ASP A 139 -15.35 3.97 15.19
N PRO A 140 -15.19 4.01 16.53
CA PRO A 140 -14.52 2.96 17.28
C PRO A 140 -15.22 1.59 17.18
N ALA A 141 -16.51 1.56 16.81
CA ALA A 141 -17.24 0.31 16.57
C ALA A 141 -16.74 -0.42 15.31
N ASP A 142 -16.17 0.31 14.35
CA ASP A 142 -15.58 -0.25 13.12
C ASP A 142 -14.18 -0.83 13.36
N GLY A 143 -13.61 -0.60 14.55
CA GLY A 143 -12.38 -1.23 15.02
C GLY A 143 -11.11 -0.49 14.62
N TYR A 144 -10.20 -1.20 13.94
CA TYR A 144 -8.90 -0.72 13.55
C TYR A 144 -8.68 -0.96 12.06
N ARG A 145 -7.84 -0.12 11.46
CA ARG A 145 -7.29 -0.34 10.13
C ARG A 145 -5.80 -0.60 10.26
N ILE A 146 -5.34 -1.66 9.62
CA ILE A 146 -3.91 -1.90 9.42
C ILE A 146 -3.56 -1.67 7.96
N THR A 147 -2.58 -0.81 7.72
CA THR A 147 -2.17 -0.37 6.39
C THR A 147 -0.69 -0.67 6.18
N LEU A 148 -0.39 -1.29 5.05
CA LEU A 148 0.97 -1.50 4.58
C LEU A 148 1.18 -0.64 3.32
N THR A 149 2.10 0.32 3.42
CA THR A 149 2.48 1.23 2.32
C THR A 149 3.90 0.91 1.87
N HIS A 150 4.08 0.72 0.56
CA HIS A 150 5.37 0.54 -0.09
C HIS A 150 5.66 1.74 -0.99
N TRP A 151 6.84 2.35 -0.82
CA TRP A 151 7.35 3.39 -1.72
C TRP A 151 8.44 2.78 -2.60
N ASP A 152 8.26 2.94 -3.91
CA ASP A 152 9.18 2.50 -4.96
C ASP A 152 10.18 3.60 -5.34
#